data_AF-A0A814QJ89-F1
#
_entry.id   AF-A0A814QJ89-F1
#
_cell.length_a   1.000
_cell.length_b   1.000
_cell.length_c   1.000
_cell.angle_alpha   90.00
_cell.angle_beta   90.00
_cell.angle_gamma   90.00
#
_symmetry.space_group_name_H-M   'P 1'
#
loop_
_entity.id
_entity.type
_entity.pdbx_description
1 polymer ?
#
loop_
_entity_poly.entity_id
_entity_poly.type
_entity_poly.pdbx_seq_one_letter_code
_entity_poly.pdbx_strand_id
1 'polypeptide(L)'
;MSNVYTIKVVLNGAEHGYLESTKVLAKQYLSIPLQIPSDGTTSDGVAYKYNANDYSVGNLDRDGKAEVACKTADGTRDGINVVIGDPYSDYRNSRDYILTGSEYLTVFNGEPRRVMATVDFVPARSTVASWSDNYGNHVNCFVAAVAYVDDRRSSLIMDRGYYTRLVRTAWDCRNGNLTRR
;
A
#
# COMPACT_ATOMS: atom_id res chain seq x y z
N MET A 1 -10.62 -32.21 -5.23
CA MET A 1 -10.11 -32.17 -3.84
C MET A 1 -8.90 -31.23 -3.83
N SER A 2 -8.84 -30.23 -2.96
CA SER A 2 -7.64 -29.38 -2.83
C SER A 2 -6.68 -30.03 -1.84
N ASN A 3 -5.46 -30.32 -2.27
CA ASN A 3 -4.42 -30.80 -1.37
C ASN A 3 -4.09 -29.72 -0.32
N VAL A 4 -3.86 -30.17 0.92
CA VAL A 4 -3.44 -29.34 2.05
C VAL A 4 -2.07 -29.83 2.48
N TYR A 5 -1.13 -28.90 2.63
CA TYR A 5 0.24 -29.17 3.01
C TYR A 5 0.52 -28.60 4.40
N THR A 6 1.37 -29.30 5.15
CA THR A 6 1.92 -28.84 6.44
C THR A 6 3.44 -29.03 6.40
N ILE A 7 4.16 -28.22 7.17
CA ILE A 7 5.61 -28.32 7.31
C ILE A 7 5.91 -28.55 8.78
N LYS A 8 6.84 -29.47 9.07
CA LYS A 8 7.44 -29.64 10.39
C LYS A 8 8.94 -29.46 10.27
N VAL A 9 9.55 -28.83 11.28
CA VAL A 9 10.99 -28.66 11.38
C VAL A 9 11.54 -29.83 12.20
N VAL A 10 12.62 -30.48 11.75
CA VAL A 10 13.32 -31.48 12.56
C VAL A 10 14.57 -30.85 13.17
N LEU A 11 14.64 -30.78 14.50
CA LEU A 11 15.80 -30.27 15.23
C LEU A 11 16.34 -31.40 16.11
N ASN A 12 17.65 -31.68 16.01
CA ASN A 12 18.31 -32.73 16.80
C ASN A 12 17.61 -34.11 16.72
N GLY A 13 17.04 -34.44 15.57
CA GLY A 13 16.33 -35.71 15.35
C GLY A 13 14.91 -35.77 15.90
N ALA A 14 14.41 -34.69 16.53
CA ALA A 14 13.02 -34.58 16.97
C ALA A 14 12.21 -33.68 16.03
N GLU A 15 10.97 -34.06 15.72
CA GLU A 15 10.03 -33.19 15.03
C GLU A 15 9.53 -32.09 15.97
N HIS A 16 9.65 -30.85 15.51
CA HIS A 16 9.11 -29.64 16.11
C HIS A 16 8.20 -28.98 15.08
N GLY A 17 7.07 -28.40 15.50
CA GLY A 17 6.25 -27.70 14.54
C GLY A 17 5.10 -26.92 15.15
N TYR A 18 4.77 -25.83 14.48
CA TYR A 18 3.44 -25.25 14.49
C TYR A 18 2.65 -25.93 13.36
N LEU A 19 1.43 -26.40 13.63
CA LEU A 19 0.54 -26.97 12.62
C LEU A 19 -0.11 -25.84 11.80
N GLU A 20 0.70 -25.08 11.07
CA GLU A 20 0.16 -24.23 10.01
C GLU A 20 0.02 -25.05 8.73
N SER A 21 -1.18 -24.99 8.15
CA SER A 21 -1.50 -25.68 6.92
C SER A 21 -1.79 -24.68 5.82
N THR A 22 -1.32 -24.96 4.61
CA THR A 22 -1.62 -24.13 3.43
C THR A 22 -2.26 -24.96 2.33
N LYS A 23 -3.07 -24.30 1.50
CA LYS A 23 -3.70 -24.91 0.33
C LYS A 23 -2.85 -24.61 -0.90
N VAL A 24 -2.91 -25.51 -1.88
CA VAL A 24 -2.30 -25.26 -3.20
C VAL A 24 -2.93 -24.02 -3.83
N LEU A 25 -2.10 -23.06 -4.23
CA LEU A 25 -2.55 -21.93 -5.03
C LEU A 25 -3.03 -22.44 -6.40
N ALA A 26 -4.17 -21.92 -6.86
CA ALA A 26 -4.69 -22.26 -8.20
C ALA A 26 -3.77 -21.81 -9.35
N LYS A 27 -2.86 -20.86 -9.07
CA LYS A 27 -1.89 -20.29 -10.02
C LYS A 27 -0.54 -20.11 -9.32
N GLN A 28 0.54 -19.90 -10.07
CA GLN A 28 1.88 -19.61 -9.53
C GLN A 28 2.01 -18.19 -8.94
N TYR A 29 0.89 -17.48 -8.74
CA TYR A 29 0.84 -16.16 -8.14
C TYR A 29 -0.36 -16.02 -7.21
N LEU A 30 -0.22 -15.14 -6.23
CA LEU A 30 -1.31 -14.66 -5.39
C LEU A 30 -1.79 -13.32 -5.95
N SER A 31 -3.05 -13.24 -6.37
CA SER A 31 -3.63 -11.96 -6.79
C SER A 31 -4.13 -11.19 -5.58
N ILE A 32 -3.66 -9.96 -5.43
CA ILE A 32 -4.31 -8.93 -4.63
C ILE A 32 -5.00 -8.01 -5.65
N PRO A 33 -6.32 -8.15 -5.85
CA PRO A 33 -7.06 -7.27 -6.75
C PRO A 33 -6.89 -5.82 -6.34
N LEU A 34 -6.59 -4.97 -7.32
CA LEU A 34 -6.63 -3.52 -7.20
C LEU A 34 -7.62 -3.01 -8.24
N GLN A 35 -8.48 -2.07 -7.85
CA GLN A 35 -9.21 -1.28 -8.82
C GLN A 35 -8.27 -0.20 -9.37
N ILE A 36 -7.71 -0.45 -10.56
CA ILE A 36 -6.91 0.54 -11.28
C ILE A 36 -7.90 1.55 -11.92
N PRO A 37 -7.66 2.87 -11.82
CA PRO A 37 -8.47 3.86 -12.51
C PRO A 37 -8.47 3.62 -14.03
N SER A 38 -9.55 4.02 -14.71
CA SER A 38 -9.61 3.93 -16.17
C SER A 38 -8.49 4.74 -16.82
N ASP A 39 -7.97 4.21 -17.94
CA ASP A 39 -7.10 4.94 -18.86
C ASP A 39 -7.74 6.28 -19.26
N GLY A 40 -6.91 7.25 -19.64
CA GLY A 40 -7.38 8.56 -20.08
C GLY A 40 -6.58 9.13 -21.23
N THR A 41 -6.96 10.35 -21.62
CA THR A 41 -6.31 11.10 -22.70
C THR A 41 -6.09 12.52 -22.21
N THR A 42 -4.84 12.97 -22.23
CA THR A 42 -4.46 14.33 -21.84
C THR A 42 -5.11 15.38 -22.76
N SER A 43 -5.12 16.63 -22.30
CA SER A 43 -5.68 17.76 -23.06
C SER A 43 -5.04 17.99 -24.43
N ASP A 44 -3.83 17.49 -24.67
CA ASP A 44 -3.10 17.53 -25.94
C ASP A 44 -3.24 16.24 -26.77
N GLY A 45 -4.14 15.33 -26.38
CA GLY A 45 -4.51 14.14 -27.15
C GLY A 45 -3.63 12.91 -26.90
N VAL A 46 -2.77 12.92 -25.88
CA VAL A 46 -1.87 11.81 -25.56
C VAL A 46 -2.57 10.82 -24.62
N ALA A 47 -2.66 9.55 -25.03
CA ALA A 47 -3.20 8.50 -24.18
C ALA A 47 -2.26 8.17 -23.02
N TYR A 48 -2.82 7.95 -21.82
CA TYR A 48 -2.06 7.49 -20.65
C TYR A 48 -2.82 6.38 -19.91
N LYS A 49 -2.07 5.58 -19.15
CA LYS A 49 -2.57 4.47 -18.35
C LYS A 49 -2.13 4.64 -16.90
N TYR A 50 -2.98 4.24 -15.96
CA TYR A 50 -2.56 4.10 -14.57
C TYR A 50 -1.91 2.73 -14.36
N ASN A 51 -0.74 2.74 -13.72
CA ASN A 51 -0.10 1.52 -13.25
C ASN A 51 -0.01 1.57 -11.73
N ALA A 52 -0.23 0.42 -11.11
CA ALA A 52 0.23 0.14 -9.75
C ALA A 52 1.73 0.50 -9.68
N ASN A 53 2.12 1.44 -8.80
CA ASN A 53 3.51 1.90 -8.69
C ASN A 53 4.14 1.49 -7.35
N ASP A 54 4.52 2.43 -6.49
CA ASP A 54 5.28 2.10 -5.29
C ASP A 54 4.42 1.43 -4.22
N TYR A 55 4.86 0.26 -3.77
CA TYR A 55 4.34 -0.46 -2.61
C TYR A 55 5.49 -0.76 -1.67
N SER A 56 5.20 -0.81 -0.37
CA SER A 56 6.11 -1.42 0.61
C SER A 56 5.53 -2.74 1.08
N VAL A 57 6.41 -3.69 1.40
CA VAL A 57 6.03 -5.01 1.88
C VAL A 57 6.86 -5.34 3.11
N GLY A 58 6.21 -5.86 4.14
CA GLY A 58 6.89 -6.30 5.36
C GLY A 58 5.94 -7.03 6.30
N ASN A 59 6.50 -7.80 7.22
CA ASN A 59 5.76 -8.31 8.36
C ASN A 59 5.59 -7.17 9.37
N LEU A 60 4.52 -6.39 9.21
CA LEU A 60 4.31 -5.14 9.93
C LEU A 60 3.63 -5.41 11.27
N ASP A 61 2.71 -6.38 11.36
CA ASP A 61 1.98 -6.69 12.58
C ASP A 61 2.57 -7.84 13.43
N ARG A 62 3.56 -8.57 12.89
CA ARG A 62 4.30 -9.69 13.52
C ARG A 62 3.54 -11.01 13.62
N ASP A 63 2.54 -11.23 12.78
CA ASP A 63 1.86 -12.54 12.71
C ASP A 63 2.64 -13.61 11.93
N GLY A 64 3.72 -13.22 11.24
CA GLY A 64 4.56 -14.13 10.44
C GLY A 64 4.25 -14.10 8.94
N LYS A 65 3.24 -13.34 8.54
CA LYS A 65 2.88 -13.03 7.15
C LYS A 65 3.34 -11.62 6.81
N ALA A 66 3.33 -11.29 5.52
CA ALA A 66 3.69 -9.97 5.05
C ALA A 66 2.43 -9.20 4.64
N GLU A 67 2.39 -7.93 5.02
CA GLU A 67 1.40 -6.97 4.58
C GLU A 67 1.94 -6.19 3.38
N VAL A 68 1.01 -5.69 2.56
CA VAL A 68 1.31 -4.74 1.49
C VAL A 68 0.77 -3.38 1.89
N ALA A 69 1.60 -2.34 1.79
CA ALA A 69 1.20 -0.98 2.09
C ALA A 69 1.41 -0.06 0.88
N CYS A 70 0.44 0.81 0.60
CA CYS A 70 0.59 1.83 -0.42
C CYS A 70 -0.30 3.05 -0.17
N LYS A 71 -0.01 4.12 -0.93
CA LYS A 71 -0.93 5.24 -1.05
C LYS A 71 -2.17 4.81 -1.83
N THR A 72 -3.35 5.13 -1.30
CA THR A 72 -4.65 4.91 -1.93
C THR A 72 -5.46 6.21 -1.95
N ALA A 73 -6.60 6.18 -2.64
CA ALA A 73 -7.52 7.33 -2.74
C ALA A 73 -8.98 6.84 -2.70
N ASP A 74 -9.92 7.79 -2.68
CA ASP A 74 -11.35 7.51 -2.81
C ASP A 74 -11.62 6.61 -4.04
N GLY A 75 -12.50 5.62 -3.85
CA GLY A 75 -12.84 4.65 -4.89
C GLY A 75 -11.86 3.49 -5.06
N THR A 76 -10.75 3.46 -4.30
CA THR A 76 -9.89 2.26 -4.24
C THR A 76 -10.68 1.09 -3.66
N ARG A 77 -10.50 -0.11 -4.22
CA ARG A 77 -11.09 -1.36 -3.69
C ARG A 77 -10.03 -2.38 -3.34
N ASP A 78 -10.27 -3.13 -2.28
CA ASP A 78 -9.42 -4.26 -1.88
C ASP A 78 -9.77 -5.56 -2.60
N GLY A 79 -9.11 -6.65 -2.20
CA GLY A 79 -9.26 -7.95 -2.83
C GLY A 79 -10.60 -8.64 -2.64
N ILE A 80 -11.49 -8.08 -1.81
CA ILE A 80 -12.86 -8.55 -1.59
C ILE A 80 -13.90 -7.47 -1.92
N ASN A 81 -13.51 -6.44 -2.69
CA ASN A 81 -14.34 -5.33 -3.18
C ASN A 81 -14.83 -4.33 -2.12
N VAL A 82 -14.20 -4.27 -0.95
CA VAL A 82 -14.47 -3.20 0.03
C VAL A 82 -13.90 -1.89 -0.52
N VAL A 83 -14.72 -0.84 -0.52
CA VAL A 83 -14.35 0.51 -0.98
C VAL A 83 -13.64 1.27 0.13
N ILE A 84 -12.55 1.93 -0.21
CA ILE A 84 -11.87 2.93 0.61
C ILE A 84 -12.39 4.31 0.21
N GLY A 85 -12.96 5.03 1.18
CA GLY A 85 -13.49 6.37 0.96
C GLY A 85 -14.77 6.39 0.11
N ASP A 86 -14.94 7.43 -0.70
CA ASP A 86 -16.12 7.62 -1.56
C ASP A 86 -15.95 6.94 -2.94
N PRO A 87 -16.78 5.95 -3.32
CA PRO A 87 -16.69 5.29 -4.62
C PRO A 87 -17.02 6.17 -5.83
N TYR A 88 -17.63 7.34 -5.62
CA TYR A 88 -18.10 8.21 -6.70
C TYR A 88 -17.24 9.46 -6.91
N SER A 89 -16.23 9.66 -6.08
CA SER A 89 -15.35 10.81 -6.17
C SER A 89 -14.40 10.71 -7.36
N ASP A 90 -14.28 11.82 -8.10
CA ASP A 90 -13.35 11.98 -9.22
C ASP A 90 -12.60 13.31 -9.07
N TYR A 91 -11.31 13.22 -8.75
CA TYR A 91 -10.45 14.37 -8.50
C TYR A 91 -9.46 14.65 -9.62
N ARG A 92 -9.66 14.03 -10.79
CA ARG A 92 -8.85 14.32 -11.98
C ARG A 92 -9.14 15.73 -12.47
N ASN A 93 -8.09 16.52 -12.66
CA ASN A 93 -8.22 17.86 -13.26
C ASN A 93 -8.23 17.77 -14.80
N SER A 94 -8.34 18.91 -15.49
CA SER A 94 -8.35 18.97 -16.96
C SER A 94 -7.05 18.56 -17.66
N ARG A 95 -5.99 18.30 -16.87
CA ARG A 95 -4.69 17.76 -17.34
C ARG A 95 -4.44 16.35 -16.79
N ASP A 96 -5.47 15.71 -16.25
CA ASP A 96 -5.47 14.36 -15.69
C ASP A 96 -4.60 14.12 -14.46
N TYR A 97 -4.18 15.20 -13.79
CA TYR A 97 -3.53 15.08 -12.49
C TYR A 97 -4.56 15.01 -11.37
N ILE A 98 -4.25 14.23 -10.34
CA ILE A 98 -4.98 14.20 -9.06
C ILE A 98 -4.25 15.10 -8.07
N LEU A 99 -4.60 16.38 -8.04
CA LEU A 99 -4.00 17.41 -7.15
C LEU A 99 -4.95 17.89 -6.06
N THR A 100 -6.14 17.31 -5.98
CA THR A 100 -7.17 17.57 -4.97
C THR A 100 -7.72 16.25 -4.44
N GLY A 101 -8.66 16.31 -3.50
CA GLY A 101 -9.24 15.12 -2.87
C GLY A 101 -8.38 14.48 -1.80
N SER A 102 -8.98 13.52 -1.11
CA SER A 102 -8.35 12.80 -0.01
C SER A 102 -7.26 11.86 -0.52
N GLU A 103 -6.22 11.69 0.29
CA GLU A 103 -5.18 10.71 0.07
C GLU A 103 -5.05 9.88 1.33
N TYR A 104 -4.95 8.57 1.17
CA TYR A 104 -4.90 7.63 2.27
C TYR A 104 -3.62 6.81 2.22
N LEU A 105 -3.14 6.39 3.38
CA LEU A 105 -2.22 5.28 3.52
C LEU A 105 -3.03 4.05 3.92
N THR A 106 -2.94 3.00 3.11
CA THR A 106 -3.66 1.74 3.38
C THR A 106 -2.68 0.59 3.49
N VAL A 107 -2.90 -0.24 4.51
CA VAL A 107 -2.24 -1.55 4.69
C VAL A 107 -3.25 -2.65 4.37
N PHE A 108 -2.84 -3.58 3.53
CA PHE A 108 -3.60 -4.75 3.12
C PHE A 108 -2.96 -6.01 3.69
N ASN A 109 -3.78 -6.92 4.20
CA ASN A 109 -3.30 -8.22 4.64
C ASN A 109 -3.19 -9.16 3.43
N GLY A 110 -2.11 -9.95 3.31
CA GLY A 110 -1.95 -10.97 2.27
C GLY A 110 -3.01 -12.08 2.33
N GLU A 111 -3.59 -12.34 3.50
CA GLU A 111 -4.69 -13.28 3.72
C GLU A 111 -5.60 -12.78 4.87
N PRO A 112 -6.86 -12.38 4.60
CA PRO A 112 -7.70 -12.77 3.45
C PRO A 112 -7.68 -11.77 2.27
N ARG A 113 -6.59 -11.05 1.99
CA ARG A 113 -6.47 -10.09 0.86
C ARG A 113 -7.38 -8.86 1.00
N ARG A 114 -7.56 -8.39 2.23
CA ARG A 114 -8.45 -7.27 2.56
C ARG A 114 -7.70 -6.09 3.15
N VAL A 115 -8.35 -4.92 3.16
CA VAL A 115 -7.89 -3.77 3.96
C VAL A 115 -7.75 -4.21 5.42
N MET A 116 -6.59 -3.91 5.99
CA MET A 116 -6.33 -4.07 7.42
C MET A 116 -6.47 -2.75 8.16
N ALA A 117 -5.87 -1.68 7.63
CA ALA A 117 -5.93 -0.35 8.22
C ALA A 117 -5.85 0.72 7.12
N THR A 118 -6.59 1.81 7.30
CA THR A 118 -6.52 2.99 6.45
C THR A 118 -6.48 4.23 7.33
N VAL A 119 -5.57 5.15 7.03
CA VAL A 119 -5.43 6.47 7.67
C VAL A 119 -5.17 7.52 6.62
N ASP A 120 -5.29 8.81 6.96
CA ASP A 120 -4.87 9.89 6.06
C ASP A 120 -3.38 9.77 5.71
N PHE A 121 -3.07 9.98 4.43
CA PHE A 121 -1.69 9.93 3.96
C PHE A 121 -0.90 11.11 4.52
N VAL A 122 0.10 10.79 5.34
CA VAL A 122 1.12 11.74 5.81
C VAL A 122 2.46 11.33 5.20
N PRO A 123 3.18 12.24 4.52
CA PRO A 123 2.98 13.70 4.49
C PRO A 123 1.81 14.14 3.59
N ALA A 124 0.93 15.01 4.10
CA ALA A 124 -0.23 15.52 3.36
C ALA A 124 0.18 16.35 2.14
N ARG A 125 -0.71 16.44 1.14
CA ARG A 125 -0.43 17.17 -0.12
C ARG A 125 -0.15 18.64 0.15
N SER A 126 -0.95 19.25 1.02
CA SER A 126 -0.98 20.71 1.24
C SER A 126 -1.13 21.46 -0.09
N THR A 127 -0.58 22.68 -0.23
CA THR A 127 -0.55 23.38 -1.51
C THR A 127 0.51 22.77 -2.41
N VAL A 128 0.16 22.48 -3.67
CA VAL A 128 1.09 21.91 -4.68
C VAL A 128 2.38 22.72 -4.79
N ALA A 129 2.27 24.06 -4.85
CA ALA A 129 3.40 25.00 -4.90
C ALA A 129 4.42 24.85 -3.76
N SER A 130 4.03 24.30 -2.60
CA SER A 130 4.95 24.08 -1.48
C SER A 130 6.01 22.99 -1.75
N TRP A 131 5.87 22.25 -2.86
CA TRP A 131 6.81 21.24 -3.32
C TRP A 131 7.69 21.74 -4.48
N SER A 132 7.73 23.06 -4.70
CA SER A 132 8.57 23.79 -5.66
C SER A 132 8.15 23.77 -7.13
N ASP A 133 6.96 23.26 -7.44
CA ASP A 133 6.30 23.48 -8.72
C ASP A 133 4.78 23.62 -8.52
N ASN A 134 4.06 24.17 -9.50
CA ASN A 134 2.61 24.38 -9.44
C ASN A 134 1.81 23.46 -10.37
N TYR A 135 2.45 22.48 -11.02
CA TYR A 135 1.83 21.63 -12.03
C TYR A 135 1.75 20.15 -11.62
N GLY A 136 2.33 19.77 -10.48
CA GLY A 136 2.06 18.50 -9.82
C GLY A 136 3.18 17.46 -9.91
N ASN A 137 4.37 17.83 -10.37
CA ASN A 137 5.47 16.86 -10.55
C ASN A 137 6.08 16.48 -9.20
N HIS A 138 6.68 17.44 -8.49
CA HIS A 138 7.44 17.19 -7.27
C HIS A 138 6.57 16.78 -6.08
N VAL A 139 5.30 17.21 -6.03
CA VAL A 139 4.35 16.80 -4.98
C VAL A 139 3.93 15.32 -5.10
N ASN A 140 4.07 14.73 -6.29
CA ASN A 140 3.70 13.35 -6.59
C ASN A 140 4.90 12.40 -6.69
N CYS A 141 6.03 12.81 -6.14
CA CYS A 141 7.22 12.01 -5.94
C CYS A 141 7.10 11.24 -4.61
N PHE A 142 6.94 9.92 -4.65
CA PHE A 142 6.81 9.09 -3.44
C PHE A 142 7.94 8.08 -3.35
N VAL A 143 8.30 7.70 -2.13
CA VAL A 143 9.17 6.56 -1.83
C VAL A 143 8.56 5.84 -0.64
N ALA A 144 8.67 4.52 -0.61
CA ALA A 144 8.24 3.71 0.51
C ALA A 144 9.35 2.73 0.93
N ALA A 145 9.47 2.48 2.24
CA ALA A 145 10.44 1.56 2.79
C ALA A 145 9.94 0.90 4.08
N VAL A 146 10.59 -0.19 4.49
CA VAL A 146 10.44 -0.75 5.84
C VAL A 146 11.75 -0.55 6.59
N ALA A 147 11.67 -0.03 7.82
CA ALA A 147 12.84 0.21 8.65
C ALA A 147 12.58 -0.18 10.11
N TYR A 148 13.63 -0.57 10.82
CA TYR A 148 13.59 -0.82 12.26
C TYR A 148 14.00 0.45 13.01
N VAL A 149 13.09 1.42 13.08
CA VAL A 149 13.37 2.76 13.66
C VAL A 149 13.51 2.75 15.19
N ASP A 150 13.26 1.61 15.82
CA ASP A 150 13.39 1.40 17.27
C ASP A 150 14.32 0.23 17.61
N ASP A 151 15.06 -0.26 16.62
CA ASP A 151 15.93 -1.45 16.67
C ASP A 151 15.23 -2.75 17.11
N ARG A 152 13.89 -2.77 17.15
CA ARG A 152 13.13 -3.90 17.66
C ARG A 152 12.07 -4.37 16.69
N ARG A 153 11.27 -3.46 16.14
CA ARG A 153 10.12 -3.74 15.29
C ARG A 153 10.20 -3.00 13.96
N SER A 154 9.68 -3.67 12.93
CA SER A 154 9.43 -3.06 11.64
C SER A 154 8.43 -1.92 11.78
N SER A 155 8.76 -0.80 11.15
CA SER A 155 7.87 0.32 10.89
C SER A 155 7.86 0.60 9.39
N LEU A 156 6.72 1.06 8.91
CA LEU A 156 6.55 1.49 7.53
C LEU A 156 7.00 2.95 7.40
N ILE A 157 7.79 3.24 6.38
CA ILE A 157 8.26 4.59 6.04
C ILE A 157 7.58 5.02 4.74
N MET A 158 6.89 6.15 4.78
CA MET A 158 6.26 6.77 3.62
C MET A 158 6.80 8.18 3.42
N ASP A 159 7.21 8.46 2.19
CA ASP A 159 7.86 9.71 1.82
C ASP A 159 7.05 10.47 0.77
N ARG A 160 7.19 11.79 0.78
CA ARG A 160 6.75 12.68 -0.29
C ARG A 160 7.84 13.69 -0.62
N GLY A 161 8.06 13.89 -1.92
CA GLY A 161 9.07 14.76 -2.51
C GLY A 161 10.50 14.21 -2.40
N TYR A 162 11.36 14.58 -3.33
CA TYR A 162 12.82 14.32 -3.25
C TYR A 162 13.66 15.30 -4.07
N TYR A 163 13.05 16.08 -4.97
CA TYR A 163 13.75 17.13 -5.73
C TYR A 163 14.10 18.34 -4.88
N THR A 164 13.22 18.76 -3.98
CA THR A 164 13.39 19.97 -3.14
C THR A 164 12.96 19.72 -1.70
N ARG A 165 11.67 19.82 -1.41
CA ARG A 165 11.09 19.41 -0.13
C ARG A 165 11.02 17.89 -0.09
N LEU A 166 11.58 17.29 0.96
CA LEU A 166 11.44 15.87 1.29
C LEU A 166 10.87 15.78 2.70
N VAL A 167 9.79 15.01 2.86
CA VAL A 167 9.24 14.68 4.17
C VAL A 167 9.08 13.17 4.26
N ARG A 168 9.55 12.60 5.37
CA ARG A 168 9.40 11.17 5.69
C ARG A 168 8.54 11.00 6.92
N THR A 169 7.66 10.00 6.90
CA THR A 169 6.83 9.65 8.06
C THR A 169 7.00 8.18 8.39
N ALA A 170 7.21 7.88 9.67
CA ALA A 170 7.25 6.51 10.18
C ALA A 170 5.90 6.13 10.79
N TRP A 171 5.49 4.90 10.51
CA TRP A 171 4.21 4.33 10.95
C TRP A 171 4.42 2.97 11.61
N ASP A 172 3.83 2.80 12.78
CA ASP A 172 3.71 1.51 13.43
C ASP A 172 2.38 0.87 13.08
N CYS A 173 2.45 -0.37 12.61
CA CYS A 173 1.28 -1.20 12.36
C CYS A 173 1.13 -2.21 13.49
N ARG A 174 0.05 -2.11 14.28
CA ARG A 174 -0.17 -2.96 15.46
C ARG A 174 -1.66 -3.26 15.59
N ASN A 175 -2.01 -4.53 15.76
CA ASN A 175 -3.39 -4.97 16.03
C ASN A 175 -4.41 -4.38 15.03
N GLY A 176 -4.08 -4.39 13.74
CA GLY A 176 -4.93 -3.82 12.70
C GLY A 176 -5.03 -2.29 12.67
N ASN A 177 -4.13 -1.56 13.35
CA ASN A 177 -4.13 -0.10 13.39
C ASN A 177 -2.79 0.47 12.93
N LEU A 178 -2.86 1.62 12.25
CA LEU A 178 -1.70 2.43 11.92
C LEU A 178 -1.59 3.59 12.90
N THR A 179 -0.45 3.71 13.58
CA THR A 179 -0.13 4.85 14.45
C THR A 179 1.09 5.56 13.91
N ARG A 180 0.99 6.88 13.73
CA ARG A 180 2.14 7.69 13.36
C ARG A 180 3.09 7.78 14.54
N ARG A 181 4.37 7.54 14.28
CA ARG A 181 5.42 7.65 15.29
C ARG A 181 5.80 9.09 15.59
#